data_AF-A0A950AJG1-F1
#
_entry.id   AF-A0A950AJG1-F1
#
_cell.length_a   1.000
_cell.length_b   1.000
_cell.length_c   1.000
_cell.angle_alpha   90.00
_cell.angle_beta   90.00
_cell.angle_gamma   90.00
#
_symmetry.space_group_name_H-M   'P 1'
#
loop_
_entity.id
_entity.type
_entity.pdbx_description
1 polymer ?
#
loop_
_entity_poly.entity_id
_entity_poly.type
_entity_poly.pdbx_seq_one_letter_code
_entity_poly.pdbx_strand_id
1 'polypeptide(L)'
;CDFRNTLFFELTSILLSGQLKIFFATVGTSYAATIKFNTVEERLYREAIDMMLAGIDPVLAETAARDPREVALLESWPLKFRDEANLYWPKSQHLRAAIQWPAIVGGFERELVPAGALLVTEREIVLISEEKGSPRQVEENLYESGAVVTFFPRLRLTDFHVGHHDRFGILALQVHAAHGGEKLEVVFPSHEELAVSKAMESVLLAR
;
A
#
# COMPACT_ATOMS: atom_id res chain seq x y z
N CYS A 1 21.79 2.06 9.64
CA CYS A 1 21.46 2.48 8.26
C CYS A 1 20.67 3.78 8.34
N ASP A 2 20.93 4.74 7.45
CA ASP A 2 20.25 6.04 7.42
C ASP A 2 19.14 6.04 6.36
N PHE A 3 17.88 6.20 6.78
CA PHE A 3 16.70 6.25 5.91
C PHE A 3 16.03 7.63 5.90
N ARG A 4 16.76 8.69 6.26
CA ARG A 4 16.24 10.07 6.30
C ARG A 4 15.70 10.58 4.95
N ASN A 5 16.16 9.98 3.86
CA ASN A 5 15.77 10.33 2.49
C ASN A 5 14.69 9.43 1.91
N THR A 6 14.38 8.32 2.57
CA THR A 6 13.39 7.37 2.06
C THR A 6 11.97 7.95 2.20
N LEU A 7 11.23 7.92 1.10
CA LEU A 7 9.86 8.40 0.99
C LEU A 7 8.87 7.26 1.30
N PHE A 8 8.95 6.15 0.57
CA PHE A 8 8.08 4.98 0.71
C PHE A 8 8.70 3.74 0.03
N PHE A 9 8.07 2.59 0.22
CA PHE A 9 8.48 1.32 -0.38
C PHE A 9 7.34 0.73 -1.20
N GLU A 10 7.66 0.09 -2.32
CA GLU A 10 6.69 -0.68 -3.11
C GLU A 10 7.22 -2.10 -3.30
N LEU A 11 6.41 -3.07 -2.91
CA LEU A 11 6.68 -4.50 -3.04
C LEU A 11 5.69 -5.10 -4.03
N THR A 12 6.18 -5.49 -5.20
CA THR A 12 5.42 -6.25 -6.19
C THR A 12 5.71 -7.73 -6.02
N SER A 13 4.67 -8.56 -5.96
CA SER A 13 4.79 -10.02 -5.97
C SER A 13 3.81 -10.62 -6.97
N ILE A 14 4.35 -11.21 -8.04
CA ILE A 14 3.57 -11.85 -9.12
C ILE A 14 4.22 -13.21 -9.42
N LEU A 15 3.52 -14.30 -9.08
CA LEU A 15 3.98 -15.68 -9.29
C LEU A 15 5.34 -15.99 -8.65
N LEU A 16 6.39 -16.12 -9.47
CA LEU A 16 7.78 -16.41 -9.12
C LEU A 16 8.68 -15.19 -9.32
N SER A 17 8.11 -14.04 -9.68
CA SER A 17 8.83 -12.78 -9.87
C SER A 17 8.35 -11.75 -8.85
N GLY A 18 9.29 -11.16 -8.13
CA GLY A 18 9.03 -10.06 -7.22
C GLY A 18 9.94 -8.89 -7.50
N GLN A 19 9.52 -7.71 -7.04
CA GLN A 19 10.27 -6.49 -7.15
C GLN A 19 10.08 -5.65 -5.90
N LEU A 20 11.17 -5.16 -5.32
CA LEU A 20 11.16 -4.14 -4.29
C LEU A 20 11.67 -2.85 -4.90
N LYS A 21 10.84 -1.80 -4.89
CA LYS A 21 11.26 -0.44 -5.16
C LYS A 21 11.36 0.34 -3.86
N ILE A 22 12.46 1.05 -3.69
CA ILE A 22 12.71 1.96 -2.58
C ILE A 22 12.72 3.37 -3.16
N PHE A 23 11.71 4.17 -2.83
CA PHE A 23 11.61 5.55 -3.28
C PHE A 23 12.30 6.47 -2.28
N PHE A 24 13.16 7.35 -2.76
CA PHE A 24 13.92 8.28 -1.93
C PHE A 24 14.08 9.64 -2.60
N ALA A 25 14.17 10.69 -1.79
CA ALA A 25 14.37 12.04 -2.26
C ALA A 25 15.85 12.44 -2.22
N THR A 26 16.33 13.05 -3.30
CA THR A 26 17.60 13.78 -3.32
C THR A 26 17.52 14.94 -4.29
N VAL A 27 18.23 16.03 -4.01
CA VAL A 27 18.26 17.23 -4.86
C VAL A 27 16.86 17.77 -5.22
N GLY A 28 15.92 17.71 -4.27
CA GLY A 28 14.55 18.24 -4.41
C GLY A 28 13.59 17.37 -5.22
N THR A 29 14.00 16.19 -5.69
CA THR A 29 13.17 15.28 -6.51
C THR A 29 13.24 13.84 -6.01
N SER A 30 12.35 12.98 -6.51
CA SER A 30 12.28 11.57 -6.16
C SER A 30 13.03 10.68 -7.15
N TYR A 31 13.63 9.63 -6.62
CA TYR A 31 14.29 8.56 -7.36
C TYR A 31 13.88 7.22 -6.76
N ALA A 32 14.01 6.14 -7.54
CA ALA A 32 13.72 4.80 -7.09
C ALA A 32 14.92 3.87 -7.32
N ALA A 33 15.32 3.14 -6.27
CA ALA A 33 16.18 1.98 -6.40
C ALA A 33 15.30 0.73 -6.55
N THR A 34 15.65 -0.15 -7.47
CA THR A 34 14.87 -1.37 -7.76
C THR A 34 15.71 -2.62 -7.52
N ILE A 35 15.15 -3.57 -6.77
CA ILE A 35 15.71 -4.91 -6.55
C ILE A 35 14.70 -5.91 -7.08
N LYS A 36 15.12 -6.79 -7.99
CA LYS A 36 14.30 -7.89 -8.52
C LYS A 36 14.66 -9.18 -7.79
N PHE A 37 13.67 -10.01 -7.49
CA PHE A 37 13.86 -11.24 -6.74
C PHE A 37 12.85 -12.31 -7.17
N ASN A 38 13.04 -13.53 -6.66
CA ASN A 38 12.04 -14.60 -6.79
C ASN A 38 11.14 -14.60 -5.56
N THR A 39 9.81 -14.73 -5.72
CA THR A 39 8.83 -14.64 -4.63
C THR A 39 9.04 -15.64 -3.49
N VAL A 40 9.82 -16.71 -3.69
CA VAL A 40 10.32 -17.56 -2.58
C VAL A 40 11.03 -16.74 -1.50
N GLU A 41 11.68 -15.64 -1.89
CA GLU A 41 12.40 -14.71 -1.01
C GLU A 41 11.52 -13.56 -0.49
N GLU A 42 10.25 -13.45 -0.89
CA GLU A 42 9.37 -12.32 -0.54
C GLU A 42 9.33 -12.06 0.96
N ARG A 43 9.31 -13.13 1.77
CA ARG A 43 9.35 -13.03 3.24
C ARG A 43 10.56 -12.24 3.74
N LEU A 44 11.74 -12.42 3.13
CA LEU A 44 12.97 -11.72 3.50
C LEU A 44 12.87 -10.23 3.16
N TYR A 45 12.28 -9.89 2.00
CA TYR A 45 12.07 -8.49 1.60
C TYR A 45 11.06 -7.79 2.49
N ARG A 46 9.99 -8.47 2.92
CA ARG A 46 9.06 -7.91 3.90
C ARG A 46 9.71 -7.66 5.26
N GLU A 47 10.51 -8.62 5.75
CA GLU A 47 11.27 -8.42 6.99
C GLU A 47 12.28 -7.27 6.85
N ALA A 48 12.89 -7.09 5.67
CA ALA A 48 13.73 -5.94 5.39
C ALA A 48 12.94 -4.63 5.39
N ILE A 49 11.74 -4.59 4.79
CA ILE A 49 10.86 -3.41 4.82
C ILE A 49 10.52 -3.05 6.27
N ASP A 50 10.12 -4.02 7.11
CA ASP A 50 9.85 -3.79 8.53
C ASP A 50 11.05 -3.13 9.24
N MET A 51 12.27 -3.63 8.98
CA MET A 51 13.50 -3.04 9.54
C MET A 51 13.77 -1.62 9.02
N MET A 52 13.50 -1.37 7.73
CA MET A 52 13.70 -0.04 7.13
C MET A 52 12.67 0.97 7.66
N LEU A 53 11.40 0.57 7.81
CA LEU A 53 10.33 1.37 8.41
C LEU A 53 10.67 1.72 9.87
N ALA A 54 11.15 0.75 10.66
CA ALA A 54 11.63 0.98 12.01
C ALA A 54 12.83 1.95 12.06
N GLY A 55 13.68 1.94 11.02
CA GLY A 55 14.79 2.88 10.90
C GLY A 55 14.37 4.31 10.50
N ILE A 56 13.20 4.48 9.86
CA ILE A 56 12.64 5.81 9.51
C ILE A 56 12.00 6.45 10.74
N ASP A 57 11.26 5.68 11.51
CA ASP A 57 10.52 6.12 12.69
C ASP A 57 10.87 5.21 13.87
N PRO A 58 11.94 5.50 14.62
CA PRO A 58 12.42 4.66 15.70
C PRO A 58 11.61 4.88 16.99
N VAL A 59 10.30 4.68 16.94
CA VAL A 59 9.49 4.52 18.15
C VAL A 59 9.60 3.05 18.58
N LEU A 60 9.86 2.83 19.87
CA LEU A 60 9.86 1.49 20.47
C LEU A 60 8.48 0.88 20.27
N ALA A 61 8.32 0.04 19.25
CA ALA A 61 7.12 -0.75 19.08
C ALA A 61 7.06 -1.72 20.26
N GLU A 62 6.19 -1.43 21.23
CA GLU A 62 5.72 -2.49 22.11
C GLU A 62 5.11 -3.56 21.21
N THR A 63 5.48 -4.82 21.43
CA THR A 63 4.88 -5.96 20.73
C THR A 63 3.40 -6.03 21.12
N ALA A 64 2.55 -5.26 20.45
CA ALA A 64 1.13 -5.30 20.62
C ALA A 64 0.59 -6.50 19.84
N ALA A 65 -0.11 -7.39 20.54
CA ALA A 65 -0.92 -8.39 19.86
C ALA A 65 -2.02 -7.65 19.07
N ARG A 66 -2.33 -8.13 17.87
CA ARG A 66 -3.43 -7.57 17.06
C ARG A 66 -4.74 -7.67 17.86
N ASP A 67 -5.45 -6.56 18.00
CA ASP A 67 -6.75 -6.55 18.68
C ASP A 67 -7.74 -7.37 17.83
N PRO A 68 -8.47 -8.35 18.39
CA PRO A 68 -9.51 -9.08 17.67
C PRO A 68 -10.53 -8.18 16.95
N ARG A 69 -10.80 -6.98 17.49
CA ARG A 69 -11.69 -5.98 16.88
C ARG A 69 -11.12 -5.40 15.59
N GLU A 70 -9.81 -5.26 15.51
CA GLU A 70 -9.11 -4.79 14.31
C GLU A 70 -9.10 -5.87 13.24
N VAL A 71 -8.89 -7.13 13.63
CA VAL A 71 -8.98 -8.28 12.72
C VAL A 71 -10.40 -8.40 12.15
N ALA A 72 -11.43 -8.15 12.98
CA ALA A 72 -12.83 -8.17 12.56
C ALA A 72 -13.16 -7.15 11.44
N LEU A 73 -12.40 -6.05 11.32
CA LEU A 73 -12.57 -5.10 10.21
C LEU A 73 -12.35 -5.75 8.84
N LEU A 74 -11.50 -6.78 8.79
CA LEU A 74 -11.11 -7.47 7.56
C LEU A 74 -11.96 -8.72 7.28
N GLU A 75 -12.76 -9.19 8.25
CA GLU A 75 -13.48 -10.47 8.13
C GLU A 75 -14.50 -10.48 6.99
N SER A 76 -15.10 -9.32 6.70
CA SER A 76 -16.08 -9.14 5.62
C SER A 76 -15.46 -9.02 4.23
N TRP A 77 -14.14 -8.93 4.11
CA TRP A 77 -13.46 -8.72 2.84
C TRP A 77 -13.39 -10.01 2.01
N PRO A 78 -13.27 -9.89 0.68
CA PRO A 78 -12.90 -11.02 -0.18
C PRO A 78 -11.65 -11.72 0.37
N LEU A 79 -11.66 -13.06 0.37
CA LEU A 79 -10.61 -13.89 0.98
C LEU A 79 -9.20 -13.45 0.57
N LYS A 80 -8.99 -13.17 -0.73
CA LYS A 80 -7.71 -12.69 -1.26
C LYS A 80 -7.22 -11.41 -0.56
N PHE A 81 -8.05 -10.36 -0.54
CA PHE A 81 -7.68 -9.08 0.10
C PHE A 81 -7.53 -9.21 1.61
N ARG A 82 -8.32 -10.08 2.25
CA ARG A 82 -8.16 -10.37 3.67
C ARG A 82 -6.81 -11.04 3.95
N ASP A 83 -6.39 -11.99 3.13
CA ASP A 83 -5.11 -12.68 3.29
C ASP A 83 -3.94 -11.73 3.05
N GLU A 84 -4.00 -10.91 1.99
CA GLU A 84 -3.00 -9.88 1.69
C GLU A 84 -2.94 -8.82 2.79
N ALA A 85 -4.08 -8.32 3.27
CA ALA A 85 -4.11 -7.36 4.37
C ALA A 85 -3.50 -7.95 5.64
N ASN A 86 -3.80 -9.20 5.98
CA ASN A 86 -3.18 -9.86 7.13
C ASN A 86 -1.67 -10.06 6.95
N LEU A 87 -1.23 -10.37 5.73
CA LEU A 87 0.16 -10.62 5.37
C LEU A 87 1.01 -9.33 5.39
N TYR A 88 0.44 -8.23 4.92
CA TYR A 88 1.16 -6.97 4.72
C TYR A 88 0.86 -5.90 5.77
N TRP A 89 -0.09 -6.11 6.68
CA TRP A 89 -0.24 -5.28 7.86
C TRP A 89 1.05 -5.31 8.70
N PRO A 90 1.76 -4.16 8.83
CA PRO A 90 2.99 -4.05 9.61
C PRO A 90 2.89 -4.66 11.00
N LYS A 91 3.95 -5.36 11.42
CA LYS A 91 3.98 -6.05 12.71
C LYS A 91 3.93 -5.05 13.86
N SER A 92 3.29 -5.44 14.95
CA SER A 92 3.24 -4.68 16.21
C SER A 92 2.63 -3.29 16.08
N GLN A 93 1.66 -3.11 15.18
CA GLN A 93 0.95 -1.85 15.02
C GLN A 93 -0.54 -2.05 15.02
N HIS A 94 -1.27 -1.13 15.63
CA HIS A 94 -2.72 -1.12 15.60
C HIS A 94 -3.26 -0.65 14.25
N LEU A 95 -4.31 -1.33 13.77
CA LEU A 95 -5.06 -0.91 12.59
C LEU A 95 -6.10 0.13 12.99
N ARG A 96 -5.98 1.35 12.46
CA ARG A 96 -6.88 2.48 12.76
C ARG A 96 -8.08 2.50 11.82
N ALA A 97 -7.86 2.19 10.56
CA ALA A 97 -8.89 2.08 9.56
C ALA A 97 -8.46 1.11 8.47
N ALA A 98 -9.44 0.48 7.83
CA ALA A 98 -9.22 -0.35 6.66
C ALA A 98 -10.41 -0.22 5.72
N ILE A 99 -10.13 -0.11 4.42
CA ILE A 99 -11.12 -0.13 3.36
C ILE A 99 -10.60 -0.96 2.19
N GLN A 100 -11.49 -1.68 1.53
CA GLN A 100 -11.25 -2.37 0.28
C GLN A 100 -12.25 -1.85 -0.76
N TRP A 101 -11.84 -1.82 -2.03
CA TRP A 101 -12.70 -1.46 -3.14
C TRP A 101 -12.53 -2.44 -4.32
N PRO A 102 -13.60 -2.66 -5.10
CA PRO A 102 -13.54 -3.51 -6.28
C PRO A 102 -12.84 -2.80 -7.45
N ALA A 103 -12.44 -3.60 -8.45
CA ALA A 103 -11.96 -3.08 -9.72
C ALA A 103 -13.07 -2.32 -10.46
N ILE A 104 -12.68 -1.28 -11.21
CA ILE A 104 -13.58 -0.61 -12.15
C ILE A 104 -13.32 -1.17 -13.54
N VAL A 105 -14.37 -1.69 -14.16
CA VAL A 105 -14.30 -2.26 -15.51
C VAL A 105 -15.06 -1.35 -16.48
N GLY A 106 -14.42 -1.05 -17.61
CA GLY A 106 -14.99 -0.28 -18.71
C GLY A 106 -15.71 -1.15 -19.73
N GLY A 107 -16.04 -0.54 -20.88
CA GLY A 107 -16.54 -1.31 -22.02
C GLY A 107 -15.52 -2.35 -22.49
N PHE A 108 -16.00 -3.48 -22.99
CA PHE A 108 -15.19 -4.63 -23.42
C PHE A 108 -14.35 -5.28 -22.30
N GLU A 109 -14.87 -5.28 -21.07
CA GLU A 109 -14.21 -5.89 -19.89
C GLU A 109 -12.81 -5.34 -19.59
N ARG A 110 -12.48 -4.16 -20.15
CA ARG A 110 -11.19 -3.52 -19.89
C ARG A 110 -11.16 -2.98 -18.48
N GLU A 111 -10.26 -3.48 -17.65
CA GLU A 111 -9.98 -2.90 -16.34
C GLU A 111 -9.44 -1.47 -16.49
N LEU A 112 -10.04 -0.55 -15.75
CA LEU A 112 -9.70 0.87 -15.71
C LEU A 112 -9.00 1.22 -14.41
N VAL A 113 -9.39 0.55 -13.33
CA VAL A 113 -8.82 0.69 -11.99
C VAL A 113 -8.77 -0.71 -11.39
N PRO A 114 -7.62 -1.17 -10.87
CA PRO A 114 -7.52 -2.47 -10.21
C PRO A 114 -8.34 -2.48 -8.91
N ALA A 115 -8.71 -3.68 -8.47
CA ALA A 115 -9.21 -3.84 -7.12
C ALA A 115 -8.09 -3.49 -6.13
N GLY A 116 -8.44 -2.92 -4.99
CA GLY A 116 -7.43 -2.49 -4.03
C GLY A 116 -7.94 -2.39 -2.60
N ALA A 117 -7.01 -2.15 -1.70
CA ALA A 117 -7.26 -1.89 -0.30
C ALA A 117 -6.31 -0.85 0.27
N LEU A 118 -6.77 -0.18 1.31
CA LEU A 118 -6.05 0.81 2.09
C LEU A 118 -6.13 0.40 3.56
N LEU A 119 -4.98 0.23 4.19
CA LEU A 119 -4.83 0.06 5.63
C LEU A 119 -4.18 1.31 6.18
N VAL A 120 -4.77 1.87 7.23
CA VAL A 120 -4.15 2.97 7.99
C VAL A 120 -3.77 2.42 9.35
N THR A 121 -2.48 2.37 9.64
CA THR A 121 -1.94 1.96 10.94
C THR A 121 -1.48 3.18 11.74
N GLU A 122 -0.94 2.92 12.93
CA GLU A 122 -0.34 3.96 13.76
C GLU A 122 0.82 4.68 13.10
N ARG A 123 1.58 4.02 12.22
CA ARG A 123 2.81 4.57 11.67
C ARG A 123 2.91 4.50 10.16
N GLU A 124 2.11 3.68 9.48
CA GLU A 124 2.09 3.58 8.04
C GLU A 124 0.68 3.69 7.45
N ILE A 125 0.65 4.05 6.18
CA ILE A 125 -0.46 3.83 5.28
C ILE A 125 0.01 2.74 4.33
N VAL A 126 -0.75 1.64 4.24
CA VAL A 126 -0.44 0.52 3.36
C VAL A 126 -1.50 0.44 2.28
N LEU A 127 -1.06 0.53 1.03
CA LEU A 127 -1.91 0.39 -0.15
C LEU A 127 -1.63 -0.96 -0.79
N ILE A 128 -2.69 -1.71 -1.06
CA ILE A 128 -2.62 -3.02 -1.71
C ILE A 128 -3.41 -2.87 -3.01
N SER A 129 -2.77 -3.10 -4.15
CA SER A 129 -3.41 -3.11 -5.45
C SER A 129 -3.23 -4.47 -6.08
N GLU A 130 -4.31 -5.01 -6.65
CA GLU A 130 -4.20 -6.18 -7.51
C GLU A 130 -3.39 -5.82 -8.77
N GLU A 131 -2.48 -6.70 -9.15
CA GLU A 131 -1.70 -6.58 -10.38
C GLU A 131 -1.93 -7.83 -11.21
N LYS A 132 -2.46 -7.67 -12.43
CA LYS A 132 -2.65 -8.81 -13.34
C LYS A 132 -1.34 -9.12 -14.04
N GLY A 133 -0.81 -10.32 -13.86
CA GLY A 133 0.28 -10.84 -14.67
C GLY A 133 -0.07 -10.82 -16.16
N SER A 134 0.94 -10.68 -17.02
CA SER A 134 0.76 -10.82 -18.47
C SER A 134 0.16 -12.20 -18.79
N PRO A 135 -0.76 -12.31 -19.77
CA PRO A 135 -1.34 -13.60 -20.14
C PRO A 135 -0.24 -14.52 -20.68
N ARG A 136 0.16 -15.52 -19.90
CA ARG A 136 0.84 -16.68 -20.48
C ARG A 136 -0.21 -17.49 -21.24
N GLN A 137 0.07 -17.76 -22.51
CA GLN A 137 -0.80 -18.49 -23.45
C GLN A 137 -0.92 -19.99 -23.11
N VAL A 138 -1.27 -20.34 -21.88
CA VAL A 138 -1.54 -21.72 -21.49
C VAL A 138 -2.92 -21.78 -20.88
N GLU A 139 -3.86 -22.26 -21.71
CA GLU A 139 -5.19 -22.78 -21.41
C GLU A 139 -6.14 -21.94 -20.55
N GLU A 140 -7.29 -21.66 -21.16
CA GLU A 140 -8.56 -21.17 -20.61
C GLU A 140 -8.68 -21.14 -19.07
N ASN A 141 -8.69 -19.91 -18.54
CA ASN A 141 -8.79 -19.49 -17.13
C ASN A 141 -7.47 -19.36 -16.38
N LEU A 142 -7.10 -18.09 -16.15
CA LEU A 142 -6.70 -17.46 -14.88
C LEU A 142 -5.70 -16.35 -15.21
N TYR A 143 -6.12 -15.09 -15.06
CA TYR A 143 -5.14 -14.03 -14.86
C TYR A 143 -4.30 -14.44 -13.65
N GLU A 144 -3.00 -14.61 -13.84
CA GLU A 144 -2.06 -14.87 -12.76
C GLU A 144 -1.99 -13.59 -11.92
N SER A 145 -2.84 -13.51 -10.89
CA SER A 145 -3.03 -12.29 -10.11
C SER A 145 -1.97 -12.18 -9.02
N GLY A 146 -1.17 -11.12 -9.06
CA GLY A 146 -0.27 -10.72 -7.98
C GLY A 146 -0.79 -9.51 -7.22
N ALA A 147 0.07 -8.94 -6.38
CA ALA A 147 -0.20 -7.73 -5.63
C ALA A 147 0.97 -6.75 -5.72
N VAL A 148 0.64 -5.47 -5.79
CA VAL A 148 1.55 -4.34 -5.56
C VAL A 148 1.19 -3.73 -4.22
N VAL A 149 2.12 -3.79 -3.27
CA VAL A 149 1.93 -3.31 -1.91
C VAL A 149 2.83 -2.12 -1.66
N THR A 150 2.25 -0.96 -1.38
CA THR A 150 2.99 0.26 -1.11
C THR A 150 2.91 0.62 0.37
N PHE A 151 4.06 0.79 1.01
CA PHE A 151 4.20 1.16 2.42
C PHE A 151 4.63 2.62 2.54
N PHE A 152 3.72 3.46 3.03
CA PHE A 152 3.93 4.89 3.27
C PHE A 152 4.15 5.15 4.77
N PRO A 153 5.37 5.51 5.21
CA PRO A 153 5.56 5.99 6.57
C PRO A 153 4.79 7.30 6.76
N ARG A 154 3.88 7.33 7.74
CA ARG A 154 3.04 8.50 8.04
C ARG A 154 3.87 9.73 8.40
N LEU A 155 5.05 9.54 9.00
CA LEU A 155 6.03 10.61 9.27
C LEU A 155 6.46 11.36 8.00
N ARG A 156 6.34 10.73 6.83
CA ARG A 156 6.64 11.33 5.52
C ARG A 156 5.43 12.02 4.89
N LEU A 157 4.21 11.79 5.38
CA LEU A 157 3.00 12.39 4.82
C LEU A 157 2.88 13.85 5.29
N THR A 158 2.97 14.77 4.34
CA THR A 158 2.82 16.21 4.59
C THR A 158 1.39 16.68 4.39
N ASP A 159 0.71 16.16 3.38
CA ASP A 159 -0.66 16.50 3.03
C ASP A 159 -1.33 15.33 2.29
N PHE A 160 -2.66 15.31 2.27
CA PHE A 160 -3.43 14.43 1.40
C PHE A 160 -4.71 15.12 0.93
N HIS A 161 -5.18 14.71 -0.24
CA HIS A 161 -6.44 15.16 -0.78
C HIS A 161 -7.22 13.98 -1.33
N VAL A 162 -8.51 13.92 -0.99
CA VAL A 162 -9.46 12.99 -1.60
C VAL A 162 -10.39 13.82 -2.47
N GLY A 163 -10.46 13.48 -3.75
CA GLY A 163 -11.37 14.11 -4.70
C GLY A 163 -11.90 13.09 -5.70
N HIS A 164 -12.60 13.58 -6.72
CA HIS A 164 -13.13 12.73 -7.79
C HIS A 164 -12.94 13.34 -9.18
N HIS A 165 -12.95 12.46 -10.17
CA HIS A 165 -13.04 12.76 -11.59
C HIS A 165 -13.95 11.73 -12.26
N ASP A 166 -15.14 12.15 -12.69
CA ASP A 166 -16.19 11.29 -13.24
C ASP A 166 -16.55 10.09 -12.33
N ARG A 167 -16.20 8.87 -12.76
CA ARG A 167 -16.45 7.60 -12.05
C ARG A 167 -15.31 7.18 -11.12
N PHE A 168 -14.28 8.02 -11.01
CA PHE A 168 -13.05 7.72 -10.28
C PHE A 168 -12.93 8.64 -9.07
N GLY A 169 -12.68 8.07 -7.90
CA GLY A 169 -12.09 8.78 -6.78
C GLY A 169 -10.57 8.79 -6.90
N ILE A 170 -9.94 9.86 -6.43
CA ILE A 170 -8.48 10.03 -6.43
C ILE A 170 -8.05 10.39 -5.02
N LEU A 171 -7.19 9.55 -4.45
CA LEU A 171 -6.45 9.84 -3.22
C LEU A 171 -5.05 10.31 -3.63
N ALA A 172 -4.80 11.61 -3.50
CA ALA A 172 -3.50 12.21 -3.68
C ALA A 172 -2.76 12.27 -2.34
N LEU A 173 -1.58 11.67 -2.27
CA LEU A 173 -0.69 11.67 -1.10
C LEU A 173 0.55 12.52 -1.40
N GLN A 174 0.78 13.56 -0.61
CA GLN A 174 1.97 14.40 -0.71
C GLN A 174 2.99 13.96 0.34
N VAL A 175 4.09 13.36 -0.10
CA VAL A 175 5.13 12.83 0.77
C VAL A 175 6.42 13.64 0.67
N HIS A 176 7.12 13.79 1.79
CA HIS A 176 8.37 14.55 1.87
C HIS A 176 9.38 13.88 2.81
N ALA A 177 10.64 13.84 2.38
CA ALA A 177 11.80 13.41 3.15
C ALA A 177 12.79 14.57 3.31
N ALA A 178 13.98 14.35 3.88
CA ALA A 178 14.87 15.46 4.21
C ALA A 178 15.29 16.34 3.00
N HIS A 179 15.32 15.78 1.79
CA HIS A 179 15.86 16.44 0.60
C HIS A 179 14.89 16.49 -0.60
N GLY A 180 13.58 16.46 -0.35
CA GLY A 180 12.56 16.59 -1.39
C GLY A 180 11.33 15.74 -1.13
N GLY A 181 10.41 15.71 -2.08
CA GLY A 181 9.14 15.00 -1.96
C GLY A 181 8.59 14.51 -3.28
N GLU A 182 7.44 13.83 -3.19
CA GLU A 182 6.74 13.22 -4.30
C GLU A 182 5.23 13.29 -4.06
N LYS A 183 4.47 13.30 -5.16
CA LYS A 183 3.01 13.14 -5.12
C LYS A 183 2.67 11.77 -5.69
N LEU A 184 1.97 10.94 -4.92
CA LEU A 184 1.37 9.71 -5.40
C LEU A 184 -0.14 9.91 -5.56
N GLU A 185 -0.72 9.33 -6.61
CA GLU A 185 -2.16 9.29 -6.81
C GLU A 185 -2.64 7.84 -6.84
N VAL A 186 -3.62 7.52 -5.99
CA VAL A 186 -4.33 6.24 -6.01
C VAL A 186 -5.72 6.47 -6.55
N VAL A 187 -6.07 5.73 -7.59
CA VAL A 187 -7.40 5.78 -8.18
C VAL A 187 -8.25 4.67 -7.59
N PHE A 188 -9.50 4.97 -7.25
CA PHE A 188 -10.47 4.03 -6.68
C PHE A 188 -11.90 4.36 -7.18
N PRO A 189 -12.92 3.53 -6.94
CA PRO A 189 -14.31 3.84 -7.32
C PRO A 189 -14.86 5.09 -6.62
N SER A 190 -15.45 6.04 -7.35
CA SER A 190 -15.89 7.31 -6.75
C SER A 190 -16.92 7.17 -5.61
N HIS A 191 -17.70 6.08 -5.57
CA HIS A 191 -18.63 5.84 -4.46
C HIS A 191 -17.94 5.51 -3.13
N GLU A 192 -16.65 5.15 -3.14
CA GLU A 192 -15.84 4.89 -1.96
C GLU A 192 -15.20 6.15 -1.39
N GLU A 193 -15.39 7.33 -1.99
CA GLU A 193 -14.75 8.60 -1.61
C GLU A 193 -14.95 8.92 -0.13
N LEU A 194 -16.17 8.76 0.38
CA LEU A 194 -16.49 9.01 1.79
C LEU A 194 -15.76 8.03 2.71
N ALA A 195 -15.66 6.76 2.33
CA ALA A 195 -15.04 5.74 3.14
C ALA A 195 -13.50 5.90 3.14
N VAL A 196 -12.90 6.22 1.99
CA VAL A 196 -11.48 6.58 1.88
C VAL A 196 -11.17 7.84 2.69
N SER A 197 -12.01 8.87 2.61
CA SER A 197 -11.84 10.11 3.38
C SER A 197 -11.86 9.85 4.88
N LYS A 198 -12.85 9.09 5.38
CA LYS A 198 -12.93 8.69 6.79
C LYS A 198 -11.72 7.86 7.24
N ALA A 199 -11.22 6.97 6.39
CA ALA A 199 -10.02 6.20 6.69
C ALA A 199 -8.80 7.13 6.82
N MET A 200 -8.64 8.09 5.90
CA MET A 200 -7.52 9.04 5.92
C MET A 200 -7.63 10.09 7.03
N GLU A 201 -8.83 10.46 7.49
CA GLU A 201 -9.02 11.30 8.68
C GLU A 201 -8.38 10.68 9.93
N SER A 202 -8.35 9.35 10.04
CA SER A 202 -7.66 8.66 11.15
C SER A 202 -6.15 8.91 11.18
N VAL A 203 -5.55 9.32 10.05
CA VAL A 203 -4.14 9.73 9.97
C VAL A 203 -3.90 11.06 10.70
N LEU A 204 -4.89 11.95 10.74
CA LEU A 204 -4.81 13.27 11.36
C LEU A 204 -5.01 13.23 12.88
N LEU A 205 -5.81 12.27 13.37
CA LEU A 205 -6.20 12.16 14.78
C LEU A 205 -5.09 11.66 15.71
N ALA A 206 -3.91 11.34 15.18
CA ALA A 206 -2.78 10.76 15.91
C ALA A 206 -1.47 11.56 15.73
N ARG A 207 -1.56 12.88 15.53
CA ARG A 207 -0.42 13.80 15.61
C ARG A 207 -0.24 14.36 17.02
#